data_AF-A0A511KKG1-F1
#
_entry.id   AF-A0A511KKG1-F1
#
_cell.length_a   1.000
_cell.length_b   1.000
_cell.length_c   1.000
_cell.angle_alpha   90.00
_cell.angle_beta   90.00
_cell.angle_gamma   90.00
#
_symmetry.space_group_name_H-M   'P 1'
#
loop_
_entity.id
_entity.type
_entity.pdbx_description
1 polymer ?
#
loop_
_entity_poly.entity_id
_entity_poly.type
_entity_poly.pdbx_seq_one_letter_code
_entity_poly.pdbx_strand_id
1 'polypeptide(L)'
;MPIKLLQHKSWHVYSAENIARVKRDEARAAAQEEEDEQRTMLADSEARLDRLRKQADIASGKKRKRDRDDEGEKELERQLKGKGRAVEGEEDQVRAKIVRPEGGKSDKKEVPMTTNGHLNFWADLEAGGQPGSSKLESRLKKVLEAESDDSLTKVFLAKKGEGEPKGWYATEDGKTEKERKQGVEETLERTYRDNESKRIKNGLKSFVGRHASIERFGVYAPKLSRGQERL
;
A
#
# COMPACT_ATOMS: atom_id res chain seq x y z
N MET A 1 -34.44 23.51 -27.04
CA MET A 1 -33.63 22.37 -26.54
C MET A 1 -32.72 22.89 -25.44
N PRO A 2 -32.74 22.33 -24.21
CA PRO A 2 -31.87 22.79 -23.13
C PRO A 2 -30.38 22.53 -23.44
N ILE A 3 -29.52 23.52 -23.19
CA ILE A 3 -28.07 23.47 -23.43
C ILE A 3 -27.38 22.86 -22.20
N LYS A 4 -26.46 21.91 -22.42
CA LYS A 4 -25.66 21.28 -21.36
C LYS A 4 -24.50 22.20 -20.96
N LEU A 5 -24.77 23.08 -19.98
CA LEU A 5 -23.83 24.11 -19.51
C LEU A 5 -22.47 23.57 -19.03
N LEU A 6 -22.44 22.34 -18.49
CA LEU A 6 -21.24 21.73 -17.93
C LEU A 6 -20.14 21.57 -19.00
N GLN A 7 -20.50 21.13 -20.21
CA GLN A 7 -19.58 20.81 -21.30
C GLN A 7 -18.74 22.01 -21.77
N HIS A 8 -19.22 23.23 -21.49
CA HIS A 8 -18.57 24.48 -21.87
C HIS A 8 -17.71 25.06 -20.74
N LYS A 9 -17.45 24.31 -19.68
CA LYS A 9 -16.61 24.74 -18.56
C LYS A 9 -15.21 24.16 -18.68
N SER A 10 -14.21 25.01 -18.45
CA SER A 10 -12.80 24.63 -18.45
C SER A 10 -12.42 23.63 -17.37
N TRP A 11 -13.21 23.54 -16.29
CA TRP A 11 -13.01 22.56 -15.21
C TRP A 11 -13.76 21.24 -15.45
N HIS A 12 -14.41 21.07 -16.61
CA HIS A 12 -15.11 19.83 -16.93
C HIS A 12 -14.14 18.65 -17.00
N VAL A 13 -14.28 17.68 -16.12
CA VAL A 13 -13.36 16.53 -15.99
C VAL A 13 -13.18 15.77 -17.32
N TYR A 14 -14.28 15.49 -18.03
CA TYR A 14 -14.21 14.79 -19.32
C TYR A 14 -13.93 15.69 -20.54
N SER A 15 -13.50 16.94 -20.32
CA SER A 15 -12.99 17.76 -21.42
C SER A 15 -11.73 17.08 -21.99
N ALA A 16 -11.63 16.99 -23.31
CA ALA A 16 -10.45 16.42 -23.96
C ALA A 16 -9.15 17.13 -23.53
N GLU A 17 -9.21 18.44 -23.30
CA GLU A 17 -8.06 19.23 -22.83
C GLU A 17 -7.64 18.84 -21.41
N ASN A 18 -8.60 18.64 -20.50
CA ASN A 18 -8.30 18.26 -19.13
C ASN A 18 -7.78 16.83 -19.04
N ILE A 19 -8.37 15.91 -19.81
CA ILE A 19 -7.87 14.53 -19.93
C ILE A 19 -6.43 14.53 -20.45
N ALA A 20 -6.10 15.37 -21.44
CA ALA A 20 -4.75 15.47 -21.98
C ALA A 20 -3.73 16.02 -20.96
N ARG A 21 -4.13 17.01 -20.14
CA ARG A 21 -3.29 17.54 -19.04
C ARG A 21 -3.01 16.46 -18.00
N VAL A 22 -4.05 15.76 -17.53
CA VAL A 22 -3.91 14.66 -16.56
C VAL A 22 -2.99 13.58 -17.09
N LYS A 23 -3.19 13.13 -18.34
CA LYS A 23 -2.29 12.14 -18.96
C LYS A 23 -0.84 12.58 -19.05
N ARG A 24 -0.60 13.88 -19.30
CA ARG A 24 0.76 14.43 -19.34
C ARG A 24 1.42 14.41 -17.96
N ASP A 25 0.65 14.77 -16.94
CA ASP A 25 1.13 14.80 -15.56
C ASP A 25 1.35 13.37 -15.03
N GLU A 26 0.44 12.44 -15.32
CA GLU A 26 0.60 11.01 -15.05
C GLU A 26 1.82 10.42 -15.75
N ALA A 27 2.03 10.75 -17.03
CA ALA A 27 3.21 10.29 -17.78
C ALA A 27 4.52 10.86 -17.20
N ARG A 28 4.52 12.12 -16.76
CA ARG A 28 5.68 12.72 -16.08
C ARG A 28 5.94 12.06 -14.73
N ALA A 29 4.90 11.80 -13.95
CA ALA A 29 5.02 11.13 -12.66
C ALA A 29 5.57 9.70 -12.82
N ALA A 30 5.05 8.96 -13.81
CA ALA A 30 5.53 7.61 -14.12
C ALA A 30 7.01 7.61 -14.57
N ALA A 31 7.43 8.57 -15.39
CA ALA A 31 8.84 8.67 -15.80
C ALA A 31 9.77 8.96 -14.62
N GLN A 32 9.35 9.83 -13.68
CA GLN A 32 10.13 10.11 -12.47
C GLN A 32 10.24 8.88 -11.57
N GLU A 33 9.14 8.14 -11.37
CA GLU A 33 9.12 6.91 -10.59
C GLU A 33 10.03 5.84 -11.21
N GLU A 34 10.02 5.69 -12.54
CA GLU A 34 10.92 4.77 -13.24
C GLU A 34 12.39 5.16 -13.06
N GLU A 35 12.75 6.45 -13.15
CA GLU A 35 14.13 6.92 -12.90
C GLU A 35 14.59 6.61 -11.46
N ASP A 36 13.72 6.82 -10.47
CA ASP A 36 14.00 6.53 -9.07
C ASP A 36 14.11 5.01 -8.83
N GLU A 37 13.24 4.20 -9.43
CA GLU A 37 13.35 2.74 -9.41
C GLU A 37 14.66 2.25 -10.00
N GLN A 38 15.03 2.73 -11.20
CA GLN A 38 16.32 2.39 -11.82
C GLN A 38 17.49 2.74 -10.92
N ARG A 39 17.46 3.91 -10.27
CA ARG A 39 18.49 4.33 -9.33
C ARG A 39 18.58 3.40 -8.12
N THR A 40 17.45 2.98 -7.57
CA THR A 40 17.43 2.04 -6.43
C THR A 40 17.93 0.65 -6.83
N MET A 41 17.55 0.14 -8.01
CA MET A 41 18.02 -1.14 -8.53
C MET A 41 19.54 -1.13 -8.74
N LEU A 42 20.08 -0.05 -9.34
CA LEU A 42 21.52 0.10 -9.51
C LEU A 42 22.24 0.13 -8.15
N ALA A 43 21.73 0.89 -7.18
CA ALA A 43 22.30 0.96 -5.84
C ALA A 43 22.30 -0.40 -5.12
N ASP A 44 21.23 -1.20 -5.21
CA ASP A 44 21.22 -2.57 -4.65
C ASP A 44 22.23 -3.49 -5.36
N SER A 45 22.31 -3.37 -6.69
CA SER A 45 23.26 -4.16 -7.48
C SER A 45 24.71 -3.85 -7.09
N GLU A 46 25.04 -2.57 -6.90
CA GLU A 46 26.36 -2.11 -6.46
C GLU A 46 26.66 -2.57 -5.05
N ALA A 47 25.72 -2.41 -4.11
CA ALA A 47 25.88 -2.88 -2.73
C ALA A 47 26.12 -4.40 -2.66
N ARG A 48 25.42 -5.17 -3.51
CA ARG A 48 25.59 -6.62 -3.61
C ARG A 48 26.97 -6.98 -4.17
N LEU A 49 27.41 -6.31 -5.23
CA LEU A 49 28.74 -6.52 -5.81
C LEU A 49 29.84 -6.18 -4.80
N ASP A 50 29.70 -5.09 -4.06
CA ASP A 50 30.67 -4.71 -3.05
C ASP A 50 30.73 -5.68 -1.88
N ARG A 51 29.57 -6.24 -1.46
CA ARG A 51 29.55 -7.33 -0.48
C ARG A 51 30.31 -8.56 -0.98
N LEU A 52 30.08 -8.97 -2.23
CA LEU A 52 30.78 -10.11 -2.84
C LEU A 52 32.28 -9.85 -3.00
N ARG A 53 32.68 -8.64 -3.42
CA ARG A 53 34.09 -8.22 -3.50
C ARG A 53 34.77 -8.28 -2.14
N LYS A 54 34.11 -7.76 -1.09
CA LYS A 54 34.63 -7.84 0.30
C LYS A 54 34.78 -9.28 0.76
N GLN A 55 33.82 -10.16 0.46
CA GLN A 55 33.91 -11.58 0.79
C GLN A 55 35.06 -12.27 0.04
N ALA A 56 35.26 -11.98 -1.25
CA ALA A 56 36.35 -12.52 -2.05
C ALA A 56 37.73 -12.02 -1.57
N ASP A 57 37.85 -10.76 -1.18
CA ASP A 57 39.07 -10.19 -0.61
C ASP A 57 39.44 -10.88 0.72
N ILE A 58 38.45 -11.17 1.56
CA ILE A 58 38.64 -11.93 2.81
C ILE A 58 39.09 -13.37 2.50
N ALA A 59 38.43 -14.04 1.55
CA ALA A 59 38.74 -15.42 1.16
C ALA A 59 40.11 -15.58 0.49
N SER A 60 40.55 -14.58 -0.28
CA SER A 60 41.84 -14.60 -0.99
C SER A 60 43.03 -14.17 -0.12
N GLY A 61 42.82 -13.88 1.17
CA GLY A 61 43.89 -13.51 2.10
C GLY A 61 44.58 -12.17 1.80
N LYS A 62 44.11 -11.42 0.79
CA LYS A 62 44.56 -10.05 0.51
C LYS A 62 43.97 -9.12 1.57
N LYS A 63 44.65 -9.00 2.72
CA LYS A 63 44.45 -7.85 3.62
C LYS A 63 44.82 -6.59 2.85
N ARG A 64 43.83 -5.92 2.25
CA ARG A 64 43.97 -4.53 1.85
C ARG A 64 44.38 -3.75 3.10
N LYS A 65 45.53 -3.09 3.06
CA LYS A 65 46.00 -2.15 4.09
C LYS A 65 44.90 -1.08 4.26
N ARG A 66 44.04 -1.23 5.27
CA ARG A 66 43.09 -0.20 5.71
C ARG A 66 43.89 0.86 6.46
N ASP A 67 44.66 1.66 5.73
CA ASP A 67 45.49 2.73 6.30
C ASP A 67 44.98 4.13 5.88
N ARG A 68 43.74 4.30 5.39
CA ARG A 68 43.31 5.61 4.85
C ARG A 68 41.89 6.09 5.18
N ASP A 69 40.97 5.22 5.63
CA ASP A 69 39.56 5.63 5.80
C ASP A 69 39.15 5.94 7.26
N ASP A 70 40.05 5.75 8.24
CA ASP A 70 39.78 6.03 9.67
C ASP A 70 39.74 7.53 10.02
N GLU A 71 40.30 8.41 9.19
CA GLU A 71 40.38 9.85 9.49
C GLU A 71 39.03 10.55 9.28
N GLY A 72 38.28 10.17 8.23
CA GLY A 72 36.96 10.73 7.95
C GLY A 72 35.91 10.35 9.00
N GLU A 73 35.94 9.11 9.49
CA GLU A 73 35.04 8.63 10.55
C GLU A 73 35.35 9.30 11.90
N LYS A 74 36.63 9.49 12.23
CA LYS A 74 37.06 10.20 13.45
C LYS A 74 36.71 11.69 13.44
N GLU A 75 36.77 12.34 12.29
CA GLU A 75 36.36 13.75 12.15
C GLU A 75 34.85 13.91 12.41
N LEU A 76 34.03 12.99 11.87
CA LEU A 76 32.58 12.97 12.09
C LEU A 76 32.23 12.74 13.57
N GLU A 77 32.95 11.82 14.21
CA GLU A 77 32.80 11.54 15.64
C GLU A 77 33.18 12.76 16.52
N ARG A 78 34.22 13.51 16.15
CA ARG A 78 34.59 14.77 16.80
C ARG A 78 33.52 15.85 16.64
N GLN A 79 32.94 15.98 15.45
CA GLN A 79 31.88 16.97 15.18
C GLN A 79 30.60 16.67 15.96
N LEU A 80 30.19 15.39 16.09
CA LEU A 80 29.06 15.01 16.93
C LEU A 80 29.33 15.27 18.42
N LYS A 81 30.55 15.00 18.88
CA LYS A 81 30.93 15.20 20.29
C LYS A 81 31.05 16.68 20.68
N GLY A 82 31.32 17.57 19.72
CA GLY A 82 31.44 19.01 19.94
C GLY A 82 30.11 19.76 20.09
N LYS A 83 28.98 19.19 19.66
CA LYS A 83 27.68 19.89 19.59
C LYS A 83 26.78 19.69 20.83
N GLY A 84 27.40 19.51 22.01
CA GLY A 84 26.69 19.15 23.24
C GLY A 84 27.14 19.90 24.51
N ARG A 85 27.71 21.10 24.42
CA ARG A 85 28.16 21.86 25.62
C ARG A 85 27.72 23.32 25.61
N ALA A 86 26.74 23.59 26.47
CA ALA A 86 26.23 24.83 27.07
C ALA A 86 26.86 26.19 26.67
N VAL A 87 25.98 27.13 26.31
CA VAL A 87 26.23 28.59 26.37
C VAL A 87 25.20 29.19 27.33
N GLU A 88 25.66 29.57 28.51
CA GLU A 88 24.94 30.40 29.49
C GLU A 88 25.17 31.88 29.16
N GLY A 89 24.14 32.70 29.32
CA GLY A 89 24.20 34.15 29.21
C GLY A 89 22.89 34.76 29.71
N GLU A 90 22.94 35.39 30.88
CA GLU A 90 21.86 36.12 31.54
C GLU A 90 21.71 37.53 30.98
N GLU A 91 20.48 38.03 30.79
CA GLU A 91 20.15 39.45 30.91
C GLU A 91 18.73 39.61 31.48
N ASP A 92 18.62 40.37 32.58
CA ASP A 92 17.40 40.76 33.26
C ASP A 92 16.62 41.82 32.48
N GLN A 93 15.29 41.65 32.36
CA GLN A 93 14.35 42.76 32.19
C GLN A 93 12.93 42.39 32.68
N VAL A 94 12.50 43.14 33.70
CA VAL A 94 11.24 43.07 34.44
C VAL A 94 9.99 43.32 33.57
N ARG A 95 8.99 42.43 33.64
CA ARG A 95 7.61 42.71 33.20
C ARG A 95 6.57 41.96 34.04
N ALA A 96 5.46 42.65 34.33
CA ALA A 96 4.54 42.43 35.44
C ALA A 96 3.86 41.05 35.53
N LYS A 97 3.67 40.59 36.76
CA LYS A 97 3.07 39.31 37.16
C LYS A 97 1.53 39.40 37.10
N ILE A 98 0.92 38.74 36.11
CA ILE A 98 -0.54 38.52 36.07
C ILE A 98 -0.80 37.11 36.60
N VAL A 99 -1.51 37.02 37.72
CA VAL A 99 -1.89 35.77 38.38
C VAL A 99 -3.15 35.20 37.72
N ARG A 100 -3.09 33.96 37.20
CA ARG A 100 -4.26 33.15 36.82
C ARG A 100 -3.96 31.65 37.10
N PRO A 101 -4.94 30.85 37.59
CA PRO A 101 -4.67 29.79 38.56
C PRO A 101 -4.28 28.43 37.96
N GLU A 102 -3.37 27.76 38.67
CA GLU A 102 -3.20 26.30 38.89
C GLU A 102 -3.63 25.34 37.76
N GLY A 103 -2.64 24.75 37.07
CA GLY A 103 -2.82 23.52 36.31
C GLY A 103 -1.73 23.22 35.26
N GLY A 104 -0.71 22.43 35.63
CA GLY A 104 0.15 21.70 34.68
C GLY A 104 1.52 22.32 34.38
N LYS A 105 2.58 21.75 34.94
CA LYS A 105 3.97 22.05 34.57
C LYS A 105 4.31 21.40 33.23
N SER A 106 4.47 22.21 32.20
CA SER A 106 5.30 21.88 31.03
C SER A 106 6.10 23.12 30.64
N ASP A 107 7.40 23.10 30.94
CA ASP A 107 8.36 24.08 30.44
C ASP A 107 8.50 23.91 28.92
N LYS A 108 7.60 24.51 28.17
CA LYS A 108 7.74 24.78 26.74
C LYS A 108 7.66 26.29 26.56
N LYS A 109 8.65 26.87 25.90
CA LYS A 109 8.63 28.29 25.51
C LYS A 109 7.50 28.47 24.49
N GLU A 110 6.29 28.75 24.96
CA GLU A 110 5.16 29.07 24.07
C GLU A 110 5.34 30.48 23.52
N VAL A 111 5.56 30.57 22.21
CA VAL A 111 5.60 31.83 21.48
C VAL A 111 4.17 32.38 21.43
N PRO A 112 3.91 33.66 21.75
CA PRO A 112 2.54 34.16 21.77
C PRO A 112 1.90 34.04 20.38
N MET A 113 0.75 33.35 20.30
CA MET A 113 -0.03 33.14 19.08
C MET A 113 -0.63 34.43 18.49
N THR A 114 -0.30 35.61 19.04
CA THR A 114 -0.81 36.90 18.60
C THR A 114 0.33 37.83 18.24
N THR A 115 0.34 38.28 16.99
CA THR A 115 1.16 39.41 16.55
C THR A 115 0.22 40.52 16.10
N ASN A 116 0.36 41.72 16.66
CA ASN A 116 -0.40 42.92 16.26
C ASN A 116 -1.94 42.79 16.28
N GLY A 117 -2.49 41.88 17.09
CA GLY A 117 -3.93 41.67 17.23
C GLY A 117 -4.55 40.63 16.28
N HIS A 118 -3.76 40.04 15.37
CA HIS A 118 -4.19 38.89 14.56
C HIS A 118 -3.72 37.58 15.19
N LEU A 119 -4.60 36.56 15.19
CA LEU A 119 -4.30 35.21 15.66
C LEU A 119 -3.52 34.46 14.57
N ASN A 120 -2.24 34.16 14.84
CA ASN A 120 -1.39 33.38 13.97
C ASN A 120 -1.34 31.92 14.45
N PHE A 121 -2.19 31.08 13.85
CA PHE A 121 -2.21 29.63 14.09
C PHE A 121 -0.91 28.92 13.68
N TRP A 122 -0.09 29.57 12.85
CA TRP A 122 1.17 29.05 12.31
C TRP A 122 2.40 29.61 13.04
N ALA A 123 2.24 30.40 14.10
CA ALA A 123 3.35 31.05 14.81
C ALA A 123 4.40 30.04 15.32
N ASP A 124 3.96 28.87 15.76
CA ASP A 124 4.85 27.80 16.21
C ASP A 124 5.68 27.23 15.05
N LEU A 125 5.08 27.12 13.86
CA LEU A 125 5.77 26.65 12.65
C LEU A 125 6.77 27.70 12.12
N GLU A 126 6.38 28.97 12.09
CA GLU A 126 7.25 30.09 11.69
C GLU A 126 8.42 30.28 12.66
N ALA A 127 8.24 29.97 13.94
CA ALA A 127 9.29 29.97 14.95
C ALA A 127 10.22 28.74 14.86
N GLY A 128 10.03 27.86 13.87
CA GLY A 128 10.84 26.65 13.69
C GLY A 128 10.43 25.48 14.59
N GLY A 129 9.25 25.55 15.20
CA GLY A 129 8.63 24.44 15.91
C GLY A 129 8.25 23.33 14.94
N GLN A 130 9.06 22.27 14.90
CA GLN A 130 8.64 21.05 14.22
C GLN A 130 7.45 20.45 15.00
N PRO A 131 6.33 20.09 14.33
CA PRO A 131 5.33 19.24 14.97
C PRO A 131 6.06 17.96 15.41
N GLY A 132 5.72 17.41 16.59
CA GLY A 132 6.45 16.31 17.25
C GLY A 132 6.47 14.97 16.48
N SER A 133 6.95 14.97 15.24
CA SER A 133 7.06 13.85 14.31
C SER A 133 8.19 12.91 14.70
N SER A 134 9.20 13.38 15.44
CA SER A 134 10.34 12.58 15.87
C SER A 134 9.96 11.33 16.67
N LYS A 135 8.87 11.40 17.46
CA LYS A 135 8.37 10.23 18.22
C LYS A 135 7.56 9.27 17.35
N LEU A 136 6.94 9.76 16.29
CA LEU A 136 6.24 8.93 15.30
C LEU A 136 7.23 8.28 14.34
N GLU A 137 8.24 9.01 13.89
CA GLU A 137 9.30 8.54 13.01
C GLU A 137 10.16 7.47 13.67
N SER A 138 10.54 7.65 14.94
CA SER A 138 11.27 6.62 15.71
C SER A 138 10.45 5.35 15.94
N ARG A 139 9.12 5.48 16.12
CA ARG A 139 8.21 4.33 16.18
C ARG A 139 8.07 3.63 14.83
N LEU A 140 7.90 4.39 13.75
CA LEU A 140 7.81 3.86 12.39
C LEU A 140 9.08 3.10 12.01
N LYS A 141 10.25 3.67 12.32
CA LYS A 141 11.55 3.06 12.05
C LYS A 141 11.75 1.75 12.83
N LYS A 142 11.30 1.70 14.09
CA LYS A 142 11.36 0.50 14.93
C LYS A 142 10.39 -0.60 14.48
N VAL A 143 9.23 -0.22 13.93
CA VAL A 143 8.29 -1.17 13.31
C VAL A 143 8.90 -1.75 12.04
N LEU A 144 9.47 -0.90 11.18
CA LEU A 144 10.12 -1.31 9.93
C LEU A 144 11.35 -2.20 10.17
N GLU A 145 12.13 -1.93 11.22
CA GLU A 145 13.30 -2.75 11.60
C GLU A 145 12.91 -4.06 12.29
N ALA A 146 11.76 -4.09 12.98
CA ALA A 146 11.20 -5.32 13.55
C ALA A 146 10.55 -6.21 12.48
N GLU A 147 10.16 -5.63 11.35
CA GLU A 147 9.72 -6.33 10.15
C GLU A 147 10.95 -6.84 9.39
N SER A 148 11.61 -7.85 9.97
CA SER A 148 12.78 -8.52 9.41
C SER A 148 12.61 -8.86 7.93
N ASP A 149 13.58 -8.45 7.10
CA ASP A 149 13.66 -8.59 5.63
C ASP A 149 13.41 -10.01 5.07
N ASP A 150 13.35 -11.03 5.91
CA ASP A 150 13.04 -12.41 5.56
C ASP A 150 11.56 -12.66 5.24
N SER A 151 10.64 -11.80 5.69
CA SER A 151 9.20 -11.94 5.38
C SER A 151 8.84 -11.41 4.00
N LEU A 152 9.57 -10.39 3.51
CA LEU A 152 9.25 -9.72 2.25
C LEU A 152 9.92 -10.36 1.04
N THR A 153 11.07 -11.04 1.21
CA THR A 153 11.75 -11.69 0.08
C THR A 153 11.40 -13.17 -0.11
N LYS A 154 10.88 -13.88 0.90
CA LYS A 154 10.50 -15.30 0.76
C LYS A 154 9.27 -15.66 1.60
N VAL A 155 8.10 -15.28 1.11
CA VAL A 155 6.85 -15.96 1.52
C VAL A 155 6.88 -17.36 0.93
N PHE A 156 7.39 -18.33 1.69
CA PHE A 156 7.18 -19.73 1.36
C PHE A 156 5.68 -20.01 1.45
N LEU A 157 5.05 -20.26 0.29
CA LEU A 157 3.62 -20.63 0.22
C LEU A 157 3.34 -21.96 0.93
N ALA A 158 4.37 -22.78 1.11
CA ALA A 158 4.33 -24.01 1.88
C ALA A 158 4.55 -23.72 3.36
N LYS A 159 3.69 -24.29 4.20
CA LYS A 159 3.88 -24.32 5.65
C LYS A 159 5.18 -25.08 5.94
N LYS A 160 6.10 -24.49 6.71
CA LYS A 160 7.38 -25.10 7.08
C LYS A 160 7.17 -26.54 7.58
N GLY A 161 7.63 -27.52 6.81
CA GLY A 161 7.49 -28.95 7.12
C GLY A 161 6.66 -29.77 6.13
N GLU A 162 5.94 -29.12 5.21
CA GLU A 162 5.32 -29.80 4.07
C GLU A 162 6.35 -29.80 2.92
N GLY A 163 6.70 -30.98 2.39
CA GLY A 163 7.61 -31.12 1.25
C GLY A 163 7.10 -30.37 0.01
N GLU A 164 7.90 -30.34 -1.07
CA GLU A 164 7.52 -29.63 -2.30
C GLU A 164 6.10 -30.03 -2.76
N PRO A 165 5.16 -29.07 -2.88
CA PRO A 165 3.78 -29.40 -3.18
C PRO A 165 3.71 -29.99 -4.59
N LYS A 166 3.46 -31.30 -4.65
CA LYS A 166 3.26 -32.02 -5.91
C LYS A 166 1.99 -31.45 -6.58
N GLY A 167 2.20 -30.72 -7.67
CA GLY A 167 1.13 -30.06 -8.40
C GLY A 167 0.10 -31.05 -8.93
N TRP A 168 -1.13 -30.57 -9.13
CA TRP A 168 -2.26 -31.35 -9.66
C TRP A 168 -1.95 -32.03 -11.01
N TYR A 169 -1.04 -31.46 -11.81
CA TYR A 169 -0.56 -32.00 -13.09
C TYR A 169 0.38 -33.21 -12.95
N ALA A 170 0.93 -33.47 -11.77
CA ALA A 170 1.87 -34.58 -11.57
C ALA A 170 1.17 -35.94 -11.40
N THR A 171 -0.16 -35.95 -11.55
CA THR A 171 -1.03 -37.12 -11.47
C THR A 171 -2.01 -37.10 -12.63
N GLU A 172 -2.26 -38.25 -13.25
CA GLU A 172 -3.18 -38.37 -14.41
C GLU A 172 -4.62 -37.95 -14.07
N ASP A 173 -5.01 -38.12 -12.80
CA ASP A 173 -6.35 -37.75 -12.32
C ASP A 173 -6.53 -36.24 -12.07
N GLY A 174 -5.46 -35.44 -12.15
CA GLY A 174 -5.54 -34.01 -11.87
C GLY A 174 -5.86 -33.64 -10.42
N LYS A 175 -5.78 -34.59 -9.47
CA LYS A 175 -6.19 -34.40 -8.07
C LYS A 175 -4.99 -34.24 -7.15
N THR A 176 -5.08 -33.28 -6.24
CA THR A 176 -4.04 -33.06 -5.21
C THR A 176 -4.10 -34.15 -4.12
N GLU A 177 -2.99 -34.37 -3.39
CA GLU A 177 -3.00 -35.28 -2.24
C GLU A 177 -4.01 -34.87 -1.18
N LYS A 178 -4.27 -33.56 -1.05
CA LYS A 178 -5.27 -33.01 -0.13
C LYS A 178 -6.67 -33.45 -0.52
N GLU A 179 -7.03 -33.35 -1.81
CA GLU A 179 -8.35 -33.77 -2.30
C GLU A 179 -8.58 -35.27 -2.23
N ARG A 180 -7.51 -36.09 -2.33
CA ARG A 180 -7.61 -37.54 -2.12
C ARG A 180 -7.81 -37.93 -0.65
N LYS A 181 -7.35 -37.11 0.28
CA LYS A 181 -7.54 -37.31 1.74
C LYS A 181 -8.90 -36.80 2.22
N GLN A 182 -9.59 -35.99 1.43
CA GLN A 182 -10.92 -35.49 1.78
C GLN A 182 -12.00 -36.54 1.52
N GLY A 183 -13.00 -36.59 2.40
CA GLY A 183 -14.16 -37.46 2.22
C GLY A 183 -15.04 -37.03 1.05
N VAL A 184 -15.83 -37.98 0.51
CA VAL A 184 -16.84 -37.71 -0.54
C VAL A 184 -17.86 -36.66 -0.07
N GLU A 185 -18.17 -36.66 1.23
CA GLU A 185 -19.08 -35.71 1.86
C GLU A 185 -18.52 -34.27 1.88
N GLU A 186 -17.25 -34.10 2.26
CA GLU A 186 -16.58 -32.79 2.32
C GLU A 186 -16.41 -32.17 0.92
N THR A 187 -16.13 -33.00 -0.09
CA THR A 187 -16.11 -32.55 -1.49
C THR A 187 -17.51 -32.14 -1.95
N LEU A 188 -18.55 -32.89 -1.60
CA LEU A 188 -19.94 -32.52 -1.87
C LEU A 188 -20.30 -31.17 -1.25
N GLU A 189 -20.03 -30.98 0.04
CA GLU A 189 -20.32 -29.73 0.77
C GLU A 189 -19.62 -28.53 0.14
N ARG A 190 -18.36 -28.69 -0.27
CA ARG A 190 -17.61 -27.63 -0.96
C ARG A 190 -18.25 -27.28 -2.30
N THR A 191 -18.68 -28.28 -3.08
CA THR A 191 -19.38 -28.02 -4.34
C THR A 191 -20.74 -27.33 -4.12
N TYR A 192 -21.46 -27.68 -3.06
CA TYR A 192 -22.72 -27.02 -2.68
C TYR A 192 -22.50 -25.56 -2.31
N ARG A 193 -21.53 -25.25 -1.44
CA ARG A 193 -21.19 -23.86 -1.07
C ARG A 193 -20.74 -23.03 -2.26
N ASP A 194 -19.95 -23.61 -3.16
CA ASP A 194 -19.51 -22.93 -4.38
C ASP A 194 -20.67 -22.64 -5.32
N ASN A 195 -21.60 -23.58 -5.49
CA ASN A 195 -22.78 -23.38 -6.31
C ASN A 195 -23.71 -22.33 -5.70
N GLU A 196 -23.91 -22.34 -4.38
CA GLU A 196 -24.67 -21.32 -3.67
C GLU A 196 -24.04 -19.92 -3.80
N SER A 197 -22.72 -19.83 -3.60
CA SER A 197 -21.97 -18.59 -3.81
C SER A 197 -22.08 -18.07 -5.24
N LYS A 198 -22.04 -18.98 -6.24
CA LYS A 198 -22.23 -18.63 -7.66
C LYS A 198 -23.67 -18.23 -7.98
N ARG A 199 -24.67 -18.78 -7.28
CA ARG A 199 -26.08 -18.37 -7.40
C ARG A 199 -26.29 -16.96 -6.86
N ILE A 200 -25.63 -16.61 -5.75
CA ILE A 200 -25.71 -15.27 -5.14
C ILE A 200 -24.95 -14.24 -5.98
N LYS A 201 -23.77 -14.59 -6.49
CA LYS A 201 -22.91 -13.66 -7.27
C LYS A 201 -23.38 -13.44 -8.71
N ASN A 202 -24.03 -14.44 -9.33
CA ASN A 202 -24.57 -14.28 -10.69
C ASN A 202 -26.02 -13.78 -10.65
N GLY A 203 -26.20 -12.46 -10.56
CA GLY A 203 -27.52 -11.80 -10.60
C GLY A 203 -28.33 -12.05 -11.89
N LEU A 204 -27.71 -12.57 -12.96
CA LEU A 204 -28.39 -12.93 -14.20
C LEU A 204 -29.23 -14.22 -14.07
N LYS A 205 -28.84 -15.17 -13.22
CA LYS A 205 -29.56 -16.45 -13.07
C LYS A 205 -30.82 -16.35 -12.22
N SER A 206 -30.93 -15.34 -11.35
CA SER A 206 -32.15 -15.08 -10.56
C SER A 206 -33.28 -14.44 -11.36
N PHE A 207 -32.99 -13.91 -12.56
CA PHE A 207 -33.99 -13.28 -13.43
C PHE A 207 -34.75 -14.28 -14.31
N VAL A 208 -34.10 -15.38 -14.73
CA VAL A 208 -34.68 -16.37 -15.66
C VAL A 208 -35.82 -17.20 -15.02
N GLY A 209 -35.94 -17.21 -13.68
CA GLY A 209 -36.99 -17.97 -12.98
C GLY A 209 -38.34 -17.26 -12.82
N ARG A 210 -38.48 -15.98 -13.21
CA ARG A 210 -39.73 -15.21 -12.97
C ARG A 210 -40.69 -15.11 -14.17
N HIS A 211 -40.38 -15.75 -15.30
CA HIS A 211 -41.18 -15.62 -16.54
C HIS A 211 -41.84 -16.92 -17.03
N ALA A 212 -42.04 -17.92 -16.17
CA ALA A 212 -42.63 -19.21 -16.55
C ALA A 212 -43.96 -19.51 -15.83
N SER A 213 -44.86 -18.53 -15.71
CA SER A 213 -46.25 -18.76 -15.25
C SER A 213 -47.21 -17.72 -15.79
N ILE A 214 -47.29 -17.57 -17.11
CA ILE A 214 -48.43 -16.93 -17.76
C ILE A 214 -48.77 -17.75 -19.02
N GLU A 215 -50.03 -18.21 -19.04
CA GLU A 215 -50.81 -18.70 -20.18
C GLU A 215 -50.49 -20.09 -20.76
N ARG A 216 -51.35 -21.06 -20.40
CA ARG A 216 -52.04 -21.94 -21.37
C ARG A 216 -53.19 -22.71 -20.71
N PHE A 217 -54.34 -22.08 -20.60
CA PHE A 217 -55.64 -22.77 -20.54
C PHE A 217 -56.54 -22.18 -21.63
N GLY A 218 -56.35 -22.67 -22.85
CA GLY A 218 -57.23 -22.43 -23.99
C GLY A 218 -57.59 -23.78 -24.59
N VAL A 219 -58.76 -24.27 -24.20
CA VAL A 219 -59.37 -25.49 -24.72
C VAL A 219 -59.63 -25.31 -26.21
N TYR A 220 -59.03 -26.13 -27.07
CA TYR A 220 -59.50 -26.30 -28.45
C TYR A 220 -59.41 -27.78 -28.84
N ALA A 221 -60.58 -28.41 -28.94
CA ALA A 221 -60.75 -29.78 -29.39
C ALA A 221 -60.50 -29.87 -30.92
N PRO A 222 -59.81 -30.89 -31.44
CA PRO A 222 -59.71 -31.11 -32.87
C PRO A 222 -60.96 -31.85 -33.37
N LYS A 223 -61.72 -31.21 -34.27
CA LYS A 223 -62.80 -31.84 -35.04
C LYS A 223 -62.21 -32.88 -36.01
N LEU A 224 -62.82 -34.07 -36.02
CA LEU A 224 -62.66 -35.06 -37.06
C LEU A 224 -62.94 -34.46 -38.45
N SER A 225 -62.07 -34.72 -39.41
CA SER A 225 -62.41 -34.74 -40.83
C SER A 225 -61.72 -35.93 -41.47
N ARG A 226 -62.54 -36.93 -41.84
CA ARG A 226 -62.19 -38.02 -42.75
C ARG A 226 -62.15 -37.46 -44.17
N GLY A 227 -61.15 -37.84 -44.96
CA GLY A 227 -61.16 -37.63 -46.40
C GLY A 227 -59.85 -38.05 -47.05
N GLN A 228 -59.90 -39.21 -47.74
CA GLN A 228 -59.17 -39.67 -48.94
C GLN A 228 -57.93 -38.87 -49.41
N GLU A 229 -56.83 -39.46 -49.89
CA GLU A 229 -56.73 -40.35 -51.06
C GLU A 229 -55.22 -40.69 -51.32
N ARG A 230 -54.93 -41.88 -51.89
CA ARG A 230 -53.68 -42.30 -52.61
C ARG A 230 -52.43 -42.55 -51.74
N LEU A 231 -51.70 -43.66 -51.80
CA LEU A 231 -51.48 -44.76 -52.76
C LEU A 231 -51.33 -46.08 -51.99
#